data_AF-A0A1B7XH71-F1
#
_entry.id   AF-A0A1B7XH71-F1
#
_cell.length_a   1.000
_cell.length_b   1.000
_cell.length_c   1.000
_cell.angle_alpha   90.00
_cell.angle_beta   90.00
_cell.angle_gamma   90.00
#
_symmetry.space_group_name_H-M   'P 1'
#
loop_
_entity.id
_entity.type
_entity.pdbx_description
1 polymer ?
#
loop_
_entity_poly.entity_id
_entity_poly.type
_entity_poly.pdbx_seq_one_letter_code
_entity_poly.pdbx_strand_id
1 'polypeptide(L)'
;MQSVVRTVILAVLMLMLSMSAAFAEGVKTFGIVPFTVNGPKTFKYLERAIPQMLSSRLFWKDHFIPVDASAVEGIAAPANKADALKALADSGADYLVYGSVNIIGDQTSLDVRVADKKGAIWPRSASSSLNDMIPTLQNIAGAINTEVFDRPDARAQAVAKAKDRVNQMNPAITVNQTSANQEVYLNPQFRYAGSNESTNRLRSNTLRFAAHGMVVADLTGDKKNQVVLLDDQFVRVYNFNKNTLDPIAQIKPSSRYEMLTVRALDLDRDGKSELIVSAMDKDQASITFFYSLKGDRLVEFAPTIKMLVNVVPLPPTYQPVLLGQKTRKGGTVFVPGVKELAYVNGKVVVSRGIMLPKKANLYNFAWVPDEQDGDKIIVLLPDNEKIAVFNSKFDRMVSTSASYSGSTISVENDDTMPGLGKDKLLIPAKYYIPMPFVVKDLDHNGKYEVLVNKPISVAAQFFDRYRFFPQGEIHSLQWDGVGLGLQWKTRRIKGGVMGYQVADLNNDGIMDLVVGINTHPGATGFESRKTMVLGYPLDLERTNPNTPAAKEFSEDQ
;
A
#
# COMPACT_ATOMS: atom_id res chain seq x y z
N MET A 1 48.44 62.55 7.68
CA MET A 1 47.14 61.87 7.90
C MET A 1 46.67 61.06 6.69
N GLN A 2 46.77 61.58 5.46
CA GLN A 2 46.33 60.86 4.24
C GLN A 2 47.17 59.61 3.87
N SER A 3 48.46 59.56 4.20
CA SER A 3 49.30 58.38 3.93
C SER A 3 48.95 57.19 4.84
N VAL A 4 48.77 57.44 6.14
CA VAL A 4 48.40 56.41 7.13
C VAL A 4 47.02 55.80 6.83
N VAL A 5 46.06 56.64 6.40
CA VAL A 5 44.73 56.16 5.98
C VAL A 5 44.81 55.29 4.72
N ARG A 6 45.68 55.62 3.75
CA ARG A 6 45.91 54.77 2.57
C ARG A 6 46.56 53.42 2.93
N THR A 7 47.52 53.41 3.84
CA THR A 7 48.19 52.15 4.26
C THR A 7 47.24 51.25 5.05
N VAL A 8 46.38 51.81 5.89
CA VAL A 8 45.35 51.05 6.63
C VAL A 8 44.29 50.50 5.68
N ILE A 9 43.84 51.28 4.68
CA ILE A 9 42.88 50.80 3.67
C ILE A 9 43.47 49.68 2.83
N LEU A 10 44.75 49.77 2.43
CA LEU A 10 45.40 48.71 1.65
C LEU A 10 45.60 47.42 2.46
N ALA A 11 45.93 47.54 3.75
CA ALA A 11 46.07 46.41 4.67
C ALA A 11 44.72 45.73 4.95
N VAL A 12 43.65 46.51 5.10
CA VAL A 12 42.28 45.98 5.25
C VAL A 12 41.80 45.34 3.94
N LEU A 13 42.13 45.89 2.77
CA LEU A 13 41.81 45.25 1.48
C LEU A 13 42.57 43.93 1.29
N MET A 14 43.86 43.86 1.66
CA MET A 14 44.62 42.60 1.61
C MET A 14 44.13 41.57 2.65
N LEU A 15 43.66 42.01 3.82
CA LEU A 15 43.00 41.12 4.78
C LEU A 15 41.65 40.61 4.25
N MET A 16 40.88 41.43 3.54
CA MET A 16 39.61 41.02 2.95
C MET A 16 39.79 40.14 1.70
N LEU A 17 40.90 40.26 0.97
CA LEU A 17 41.26 39.40 -0.16
C LEU A 17 41.88 38.05 0.27
N SER A 18 42.36 37.94 1.50
CA SER A 18 42.88 36.67 2.06
C SER A 18 41.83 35.86 2.84
N MET A 19 40.69 36.47 3.22
CA MET A 19 39.55 35.76 3.81
C MET A 19 38.64 35.05 2.79
N SER A 20 38.81 35.30 1.49
CA SER A 20 37.98 34.68 0.42
C SER A 20 38.59 33.40 -0.19
N ALA A 21 39.72 32.92 0.34
CA ALA A 21 40.37 31.67 -0.09
C ALA A 21 40.18 30.49 0.88
N ALA A 22 39.33 30.64 1.92
CA ALA A 22 38.95 29.55 2.81
C ALA A 22 37.42 29.35 2.75
N PHE A 23 37.01 28.15 2.33
CA PHE A 23 35.64 27.66 2.12
C PHE A 23 34.93 28.12 0.84
N ALA A 24 35.44 27.62 -0.29
CA ALA A 24 34.58 27.22 -1.40
C ALA A 24 34.68 25.69 -1.55
N GLU A 25 34.15 24.95 -0.57
CA GLU A 25 33.84 23.54 -0.79
C GLU A 25 32.55 23.49 -1.60
N GLY A 26 32.68 23.63 -2.91
CA GLY A 26 31.56 23.55 -3.84
C GLY A 26 30.81 22.22 -3.69
N VAL A 27 29.52 22.22 -4.02
CA VAL A 27 28.67 21.03 -3.98
C VAL A 27 29.35 19.90 -4.77
N LYS A 28 29.65 18.79 -4.09
CA LYS A 28 30.29 17.62 -4.71
C LYS A 28 29.23 16.73 -5.36
N THR A 29 29.56 16.13 -6.49
CA THR A 29 28.65 15.31 -7.28
C THR A 29 29.02 13.82 -7.25
N PHE A 30 28.04 12.93 -7.34
CA PHE A 30 28.31 11.50 -7.41
C PHE A 30 27.46 10.75 -8.45
N GLY A 31 28.07 9.78 -9.12
CA GLY A 31 27.41 8.83 -10.00
C GLY A 31 27.37 7.44 -9.37
N ILE A 32 26.28 6.71 -9.58
CA ILE A 32 26.18 5.31 -9.17
C ILE A 32 25.87 4.46 -10.40
N VAL A 33 26.80 3.60 -10.77
CA VAL A 33 26.65 2.68 -11.91
C VAL A 33 25.85 1.45 -11.51
N PRO A 34 25.23 0.74 -12.48
CA PRO A 34 24.58 -0.53 -12.20
C PRO A 34 25.49 -1.49 -11.44
N PHE A 35 24.97 -2.12 -10.40
CA PHE A 35 25.72 -3.11 -9.61
C PHE A 35 25.76 -4.45 -10.34
N THR A 36 26.87 -5.18 -10.21
CA THR A 36 26.94 -6.55 -10.71
C THR A 36 26.17 -7.48 -9.78
N VAL A 37 25.19 -8.21 -10.29
CA VAL A 37 24.43 -9.21 -9.51
C VAL A 37 24.89 -10.61 -9.88
N ASN A 38 25.55 -11.29 -8.94
CA ASN A 38 25.95 -12.68 -9.07
C ASN A 38 24.98 -13.55 -8.26
N GLY A 39 23.95 -14.06 -8.92
CA GLY A 39 22.94 -14.89 -8.29
C GLY A 39 21.86 -15.34 -9.29
N PRO A 40 20.80 -16.02 -8.81
CA PRO A 40 19.68 -16.39 -9.67
C PRO A 40 19.11 -15.19 -10.45
N LYS A 41 18.66 -15.43 -11.70
CA LYS A 41 18.13 -14.37 -12.58
C LYS A 41 16.96 -13.58 -11.99
N THR A 42 16.28 -14.14 -10.98
CA THR A 42 15.24 -13.47 -10.18
C THR A 42 15.73 -12.19 -9.49
N PHE A 43 17.03 -12.06 -9.24
CA PHE A 43 17.62 -10.92 -8.55
C PHE A 43 18.22 -9.86 -9.48
N LYS A 44 18.08 -10.01 -10.80
CA LYS A 44 18.65 -9.07 -11.78
C LYS A 44 18.14 -7.63 -11.61
N TYR A 45 16.96 -7.45 -11.02
CA TYR A 45 16.44 -6.11 -10.68
C TYR A 45 17.36 -5.34 -9.71
N LEU A 46 18.18 -6.04 -8.91
CA LEU A 46 19.12 -5.43 -7.97
C LEU A 46 20.24 -4.65 -8.67
N GLU A 47 20.54 -4.98 -9.94
CA GLU A 47 21.52 -4.23 -10.75
C GLU A 47 21.15 -2.75 -10.81
N ARG A 48 19.85 -2.43 -10.85
CA ARG A 48 19.32 -1.07 -10.88
C ARG A 48 18.78 -0.58 -9.53
N ALA A 49 18.29 -1.50 -8.68
CA ALA A 49 17.70 -1.12 -7.40
C ALA A 49 18.76 -0.66 -6.37
N ILE A 50 19.92 -1.33 -6.28
CA ILE A 50 20.99 -0.95 -5.34
C ILE A 50 21.49 0.48 -5.61
N PRO A 51 21.76 0.88 -6.86
CA PRO A 51 22.09 2.26 -7.20
C PRO A 51 21.07 3.29 -6.72
N GLN A 52 19.77 3.02 -6.89
CA GLN A 52 18.72 3.94 -6.45
C GLN A 52 18.65 4.06 -4.92
N MET A 53 18.79 2.94 -4.21
CA MET A 53 18.81 2.92 -2.75
C MET A 53 20.02 3.66 -2.17
N LEU A 54 21.20 3.49 -2.77
CA LEU A 54 22.40 4.24 -2.38
C LEU A 54 22.25 5.72 -2.72
N SER A 55 21.72 6.07 -3.90
CA SER A 55 21.55 7.47 -4.32
C SER A 55 20.71 8.26 -3.32
N SER A 56 19.57 7.71 -2.88
CA SER A 56 18.72 8.35 -1.87
C SER A 56 19.42 8.56 -0.52
N ARG A 57 20.32 7.63 -0.12
CA ARG A 57 20.98 7.65 1.19
C ARG A 57 22.26 8.47 1.22
N LEU A 58 22.95 8.57 0.10
CA LEU A 58 24.14 9.40 -0.07
C LEU A 58 23.76 10.85 -0.39
N PHE A 59 22.55 11.10 -0.88
CA PHE A 59 22.05 12.46 -1.11
C PHE A 59 22.10 13.30 0.16
N TRP A 60 22.80 14.42 0.07
CA TRP A 60 22.86 15.44 1.08
C TRP A 60 22.68 16.80 0.42
N LYS A 61 21.51 17.40 0.66
CA LYS A 61 21.13 18.68 0.09
C LYS A 61 22.25 19.73 0.27
N ASP A 62 22.58 20.40 -0.82
CA ASP A 62 23.57 21.49 -0.91
C ASP A 62 25.03 21.09 -0.61
N HIS A 63 25.33 19.78 -0.47
CA HIS A 63 26.67 19.28 -0.14
C HIS A 63 27.09 18.11 -1.05
N PHE A 64 26.18 17.16 -1.28
CA PHE A 64 26.44 15.95 -2.05
C PHE A 64 25.22 15.55 -2.89
N ILE A 65 25.29 15.79 -4.20
CA ILE A 65 24.15 15.60 -5.11
C ILE A 65 24.44 14.54 -6.20
N PRO A 66 23.46 13.70 -6.57
CA PRO A 66 23.66 12.76 -7.65
C PRO A 66 23.75 13.49 -9.00
N VAL A 67 24.58 12.97 -9.91
CA VAL A 67 24.53 13.36 -11.34
C VAL A 67 23.25 12.83 -11.99
N ASP A 68 22.89 13.39 -13.14
CA ASP A 68 21.73 12.93 -13.91
C ASP A 68 21.85 11.44 -14.25
N ALA A 69 20.73 10.71 -14.22
CA ALA A 69 20.71 9.28 -14.49
C ALA A 69 21.25 8.93 -15.88
N SER A 70 21.08 9.83 -16.86
CA SER A 70 21.63 9.68 -18.22
C SER A 70 23.16 9.75 -18.27
N ALA A 71 23.81 10.40 -17.30
CA ALA A 71 25.26 10.53 -17.23
C ALA A 71 25.97 9.22 -16.83
N VAL A 72 25.24 8.29 -16.22
CA VAL A 72 25.75 6.95 -15.85
C VAL A 72 25.07 5.83 -16.65
N GLU A 73 24.17 6.18 -17.57
CA GLU A 73 23.43 5.24 -18.39
C GLU A 73 24.36 4.63 -19.46
N GLY A 74 24.42 3.29 -19.51
CA GLY A 74 25.30 2.56 -20.44
C GLY A 74 26.72 2.33 -19.92
N ILE A 75 27.09 2.89 -18.77
CA ILE A 75 28.37 2.61 -18.11
C ILE A 75 28.26 1.29 -17.33
N ALA A 76 29.08 0.31 -17.68
CA ALA A 76 29.13 -0.98 -16.98
C ALA A 76 29.84 -0.86 -15.63
N ALA A 77 29.54 -1.77 -14.70
CA ALA A 77 30.21 -1.86 -13.40
C ALA A 77 31.73 -2.06 -13.59
N PRO A 78 32.58 -1.16 -13.06
CA PRO A 78 34.04 -1.30 -13.15
C PRO A 78 34.55 -2.58 -12.51
N ALA A 79 35.42 -3.31 -13.22
CA ALA A 79 36.07 -4.51 -12.70
C ALA A 79 37.35 -4.22 -11.92
N ASN A 80 38.04 -3.13 -12.25
CA ASN A 80 39.31 -2.73 -11.64
C ASN A 80 39.40 -1.20 -11.45
N LYS A 81 40.48 -0.74 -10.81
CA LYS A 81 40.72 0.69 -10.52
C LYS A 81 40.80 1.56 -11.79
N ALA A 82 41.40 1.05 -12.87
CA ALA A 82 41.52 1.80 -14.11
C ALA A 82 40.15 2.00 -14.78
N ASP A 83 39.32 0.95 -14.79
CA ASP A 83 37.95 1.02 -15.28
C ASP A 83 37.09 1.99 -14.45
N ALA A 84 37.31 2.03 -13.13
CA ALA A 84 36.57 2.90 -12.22
C ALA A 84 36.91 4.37 -12.45
N LEU A 85 38.18 4.69 -12.70
CA LEU A 85 38.62 6.06 -13.02
C LEU A 85 38.14 6.50 -14.40
N LYS A 86 38.09 5.58 -15.37
CA LYS A 86 37.51 5.85 -16.69
C LYS A 86 36.00 6.10 -16.60
N ALA A 87 35.26 5.23 -15.92
CA ALA A 87 33.83 5.38 -15.69
C ALA A 87 33.49 6.66 -14.91
N LEU A 88 34.34 7.05 -13.95
CA LEU A 88 34.21 8.32 -13.24
C LEU A 88 34.37 9.50 -14.20
N ALA A 89 35.39 9.48 -15.07
CA ALA A 89 35.61 10.51 -16.08
C ALA A 89 34.45 10.60 -17.09
N ASP A 90 33.93 9.45 -17.54
CA ASP A 90 32.80 9.36 -18.48
C ASP A 90 31.49 9.88 -17.86
N SER A 91 31.31 9.69 -16.55
CA SER A 91 30.11 10.14 -15.83
C SER A 91 30.08 11.64 -15.48
N GLY A 92 31.21 12.33 -15.55
CA GLY A 92 31.35 13.73 -15.13
C GLY A 92 31.22 13.99 -13.62
N ALA A 93 31.01 12.97 -12.79
CA ALA A 93 30.85 13.09 -11.34
C ALA A 93 32.19 13.33 -10.61
N ASP A 94 32.15 13.83 -9.36
CA ASP A 94 33.32 13.91 -8.48
C ASP A 94 33.65 12.58 -7.79
N TYR A 95 32.63 11.76 -7.57
CA TYR A 95 32.73 10.42 -6.99
C TYR A 95 31.93 9.40 -7.80
N LEU A 96 32.47 8.18 -7.90
CA LEU A 96 31.80 7.05 -8.54
C LEU A 96 31.56 5.96 -7.51
N VAL A 97 30.32 5.55 -7.33
CA VAL A 97 29.93 4.43 -6.48
C VAL A 97 29.62 3.23 -7.37
N TYR A 98 30.26 2.10 -7.08
CA TYR A 98 30.11 0.87 -7.85
C TYR A 98 30.31 -0.35 -6.96
N GLY A 99 29.85 -1.52 -7.41
CA GLY A 99 29.93 -2.69 -6.57
C GLY A 99 29.28 -3.94 -7.14
N SER A 100 29.22 -4.96 -6.30
CA SER A 100 28.63 -6.25 -6.63
C SER A 100 27.81 -6.80 -5.47
N VAL A 101 26.78 -7.57 -5.79
CA VAL A 101 26.01 -8.36 -4.83
C VAL A 101 26.07 -9.83 -5.23
N ASN A 102 26.45 -10.68 -4.29
CA ASN A 102 26.51 -12.13 -4.46
C ASN A 102 25.40 -12.76 -3.64
N ILE A 103 24.54 -13.57 -4.26
CA ILE A 103 23.38 -14.20 -3.62
C ILE A 103 23.45 -15.71 -3.79
N ILE A 104 23.54 -16.43 -2.67
CA ILE A 104 23.55 -17.90 -2.63
C ILE A 104 22.52 -18.36 -1.60
N GLY A 105 21.41 -18.93 -2.07
CA GLY A 105 20.28 -19.30 -1.20
C GLY A 105 19.66 -18.04 -0.57
N ASP A 106 19.67 -17.98 0.77
CA ASP A 106 19.19 -16.84 1.57
C ASP A 106 20.32 -15.89 2.02
N GLN A 107 21.59 -16.23 1.74
CA GLN A 107 22.73 -15.42 2.13
C GLN A 107 23.11 -14.45 1.00
N THR A 108 23.37 -13.20 1.38
CA THR A 108 23.76 -12.12 0.49
C THR A 108 25.06 -11.48 0.96
N SER A 109 26.03 -11.33 0.07
CA SER A 109 27.25 -10.55 0.29
C SER A 109 27.23 -9.34 -0.61
N LEU A 110 27.41 -8.15 -0.04
CA LEU A 110 27.43 -6.90 -0.75
C LEU A 110 28.82 -6.28 -0.68
N ASP A 111 29.36 -5.90 -1.82
CA ASP A 111 30.61 -5.16 -1.95
C ASP A 111 30.31 -3.81 -2.62
N VAL A 112 30.61 -2.71 -1.94
CA VAL A 112 30.49 -1.33 -2.43
C VAL A 112 31.85 -0.68 -2.41
N ARG A 113 32.18 0.04 -3.48
CA ARG A 113 33.39 0.85 -3.60
C ARG A 113 33.01 2.25 -4.02
N VAL A 114 33.69 3.23 -3.43
CA VAL A 114 33.61 4.63 -3.85
C VAL A 114 34.97 5.04 -4.38
N ALA A 115 35.04 5.63 -5.57
CA ALA A 115 36.26 6.19 -6.16
C ALA A 115 36.15 7.71 -6.31
N ASP A 116 37.23 8.45 -6.07
CA ASP A 116 37.31 9.89 -6.33
C ASP A 116 38.23 10.24 -7.52
N LYS A 117 38.21 11.50 -7.93
CA LYS A 117 39.07 12.05 -8.99
C LYS A 117 40.57 11.99 -8.68
N LYS A 118 40.95 11.86 -7.40
CA LYS A 118 42.35 11.76 -6.96
C LYS A 118 42.87 10.33 -6.96
N GLY A 119 42.02 9.34 -7.26
CA GLY A 119 42.37 7.93 -7.30
C GLY A 119 42.34 7.21 -5.96
N ALA A 120 41.72 7.81 -4.94
CA ALA A 120 41.38 7.14 -3.70
C ALA A 120 40.18 6.21 -3.93
N ILE A 121 40.21 5.03 -3.29
CA ILE A 121 39.11 4.06 -3.33
C ILE A 121 38.79 3.65 -1.89
N TRP A 122 37.52 3.77 -1.51
CA TRP A 122 37.00 3.32 -0.22
C TRP A 122 36.16 2.06 -0.41
N PRO A 123 36.67 0.87 -0.07
CA PRO A 123 35.91 -0.36 -0.11
C PRO A 123 35.06 -0.54 1.16
N ARG A 124 33.87 -1.12 0.97
CA ARG A 124 32.96 -1.57 2.01
C ARG A 124 32.34 -2.88 1.60
N SER A 125 32.39 -3.86 2.49
CA SER A 125 31.71 -5.11 2.29
C SER A 125 30.93 -5.50 3.54
N ALA A 126 29.81 -6.17 3.33
CA ALA A 126 29.03 -6.74 4.42
C ALA A 126 28.21 -7.91 3.90
N SER A 127 27.99 -8.88 4.78
CA SER A 127 27.20 -10.08 4.51
C SER A 127 25.99 -10.12 5.43
N SER A 128 24.85 -10.54 4.91
CA SER A 128 23.61 -10.66 5.68
C SER A 128 22.65 -11.65 5.01
N SER A 129 21.53 -11.94 5.69
CA SER A 129 20.40 -12.58 5.01
C SER A 129 19.85 -11.66 3.91
N LEU A 130 19.09 -12.22 2.96
CA LEU A 130 18.42 -11.43 1.92
C LEU A 130 17.39 -10.46 2.54
N ASN A 131 16.74 -10.85 3.63
CA ASN A 131 15.80 -10.01 4.38
C ASN A 131 16.52 -8.82 5.06
N ASP A 132 17.75 -9.03 5.52
CA ASP A 132 18.58 -8.02 6.20
C ASP A 132 19.46 -7.20 5.25
N MET A 133 19.42 -7.46 3.94
CA MET A 133 20.21 -6.72 2.96
C MET A 133 19.97 -5.21 3.03
N ILE A 134 18.76 -4.79 3.40
CA ILE A 134 18.42 -3.38 3.58
C ILE A 134 19.19 -2.79 4.76
N PRO A 135 19.02 -3.25 6.04
CA PRO A 135 19.84 -2.83 7.17
C PRO A 135 21.34 -2.75 6.83
N THR A 136 21.85 -3.77 6.16
CA THR A 136 23.25 -3.87 5.74
C THR A 136 23.65 -2.76 4.78
N LEU A 137 22.85 -2.51 3.73
CA LEU A 137 23.07 -1.40 2.79
C LEU A 137 22.93 -0.04 3.49
N GLN A 138 22.04 0.09 4.49
CA GLN A 138 21.93 1.33 5.29
C GLN A 138 23.22 1.60 6.07
N ASN A 139 23.78 0.57 6.69
CA ASN A 139 25.01 0.67 7.46
C ASN A 139 26.19 1.03 6.55
N ILE A 140 26.27 0.42 5.36
CA ILE A 140 27.28 0.76 4.36
C ILE A 140 27.13 2.22 3.90
N ALA A 141 25.93 2.68 3.56
CA ALA A 141 25.70 4.06 3.17
C ALA A 141 26.01 5.06 4.29
N GLY A 142 25.68 4.72 5.55
CA GLY A 142 26.06 5.50 6.72
C GLY A 142 27.57 5.61 6.88
N ALA A 143 28.29 4.48 6.77
CA ALA A 143 29.74 4.46 6.83
C ALA A 143 30.40 5.23 5.67
N ILE A 144 29.82 5.19 4.46
CA ILE A 144 30.28 6.01 3.32
C ILE A 144 30.06 7.50 3.61
N ASN A 145 28.89 7.89 4.12
CA ASN A 145 28.60 9.28 4.47
C ASN A 145 29.56 9.84 5.52
N THR A 146 29.93 9.02 6.52
CA THR A 146 30.86 9.45 7.58
C THR A 146 32.31 9.45 7.11
N GLU A 147 32.79 8.40 6.42
CA GLU A 147 34.21 8.29 6.04
C GLU A 147 34.57 9.04 4.76
N VAL A 148 33.67 9.08 3.77
CA VAL A 148 33.96 9.68 2.46
C VAL A 148 33.46 11.11 2.38
N PHE A 149 32.35 11.44 3.06
CA PHE A 149 31.71 12.75 2.97
C PHE A 149 31.74 13.57 4.26
N ASP A 150 32.46 13.08 5.29
CA ASP A 150 32.65 13.74 6.59
C ASP A 150 31.34 14.25 7.22
N ARG A 151 30.22 13.54 6.95
CA ARG A 151 28.89 13.92 7.42
C ARG A 151 28.78 13.58 8.91
N PRO A 152 28.47 14.55 9.79
CA PRO A 152 28.25 14.28 11.21
C PRO A 152 27.12 13.27 11.40
N ASP A 153 27.39 12.17 12.08
CA ASP A 153 26.39 11.13 12.32
C ASP A 153 25.33 11.64 13.33
N ALA A 154 24.21 12.14 12.80
CA ALA A 154 23.05 12.54 13.60
C ALA A 154 22.44 11.36 14.40
N ARG A 155 22.79 10.10 14.06
CA ARG A 155 22.33 8.90 14.75
C ARG A 155 23.18 8.60 16.00
N ALA A 156 24.49 8.84 15.98
CA ALA A 156 25.35 8.71 17.15
C ALA A 156 24.93 9.68 18.28
N GLN A 157 24.51 10.90 17.95
CA GLN A 157 24.02 11.88 18.94
C GLN A 157 22.60 11.55 19.47
N ALA A 158 21.75 10.90 18.66
CA ALA A 158 20.43 10.45 19.08
C ALA A 158 20.48 9.19 19.96
N VAL A 159 21.42 8.27 19.68
CA VAL A 159 21.64 7.05 20.48
C VAL A 159 22.34 7.36 21.81
N ALA A 160 23.23 8.35 21.85
CA ALA A 160 23.84 8.82 23.10
C ALA A 160 22.82 9.50 24.04
N LYS A 161 21.89 10.31 23.51
CA LYS A 161 20.81 10.92 24.31
C LYS A 161 19.72 9.93 24.75
N ALA A 162 19.61 8.78 24.08
CA ALA A 162 18.67 7.73 24.45
C ALA A 162 19.21 6.76 25.52
N LYS A 163 20.54 6.64 25.67
CA LYS A 163 21.14 5.74 26.67
C LYS A 163 21.03 6.23 28.12
N ASP A 164 20.86 7.53 28.34
CA ASP A 164 20.72 8.11 29.70
C ASP A 164 19.29 8.10 30.26
N ARG A 165 18.29 7.61 29.53
CA ARG A 165 16.88 7.55 30.00
C ARG A 165 16.30 6.15 30.17
N VAL A 166 17.05 5.09 29.84
CA VAL A 166 16.50 3.72 29.78
C VAL A 166 16.85 2.86 31.00
N ASN A 167 17.62 3.37 31.96
CA ASN A 167 18.03 2.60 33.14
C ASN A 167 17.11 2.73 34.37
N GLN A 168 15.81 3.00 34.17
CA GLN A 168 14.77 2.82 35.19
C GLN A 168 13.43 2.46 34.53
N MET A 169 13.30 1.24 33.97
CA MET A 169 11.99 0.65 33.74
C MET A 169 12.01 -0.84 34.09
N ASN A 170 11.00 -1.21 34.87
CA ASN A 170 10.78 -2.49 35.51
C ASN A 170 10.65 -3.62 34.46
N PRO A 171 11.33 -4.78 34.61
CA PRO A 171 11.22 -5.91 33.66
C PRO A 171 9.84 -6.62 33.67
N ALA A 172 8.84 -6.08 34.35
CA ALA A 172 7.46 -6.56 34.38
C ALA A 172 6.53 -5.93 33.32
N ILE A 173 7.04 -5.12 32.38
CA ILE A 173 6.24 -4.43 31.33
C ILE A 173 6.51 -5.02 29.92
N THR A 174 7.23 -6.14 29.85
CA THR A 174 7.22 -7.00 28.66
C THR A 174 6.15 -8.06 28.88
N VAL A 175 5.38 -8.35 27.83
CA VAL A 175 4.22 -9.25 27.78
C VAL A 175 2.88 -8.56 28.07
N ASN A 176 2.33 -7.94 27.04
CA ASN A 176 0.92 -8.16 26.68
C ASN A 176 0.88 -8.69 25.24
N GLN A 177 1.57 -9.83 25.03
CA GLN A 177 1.07 -10.81 24.09
C GLN A 177 -0.02 -11.56 24.83
N THR A 178 -1.22 -11.61 24.25
CA THR A 178 -2.43 -12.29 24.76
C THR A 178 -2.93 -11.83 26.14
N SER A 179 -4.06 -11.11 26.14
CA SER A 179 -5.05 -11.31 27.20
C SER A 179 -5.45 -12.80 27.15
N ALA A 180 -4.86 -13.60 28.02
CA ALA A 180 -5.03 -15.05 28.12
C ALA A 180 -6.44 -15.47 28.62
N ASN A 181 -7.47 -14.66 28.37
CA ASN A 181 -8.86 -14.92 28.77
C ASN A 181 -9.90 -14.39 27.76
N GLN A 182 -9.51 -14.02 26.55
CA GLN A 182 -10.46 -13.89 25.43
C GLN A 182 -10.14 -14.97 24.40
N GLU A 183 -10.81 -16.11 24.55
CA GLU A 183 -10.81 -17.17 23.56
C GLU A 183 -11.60 -16.70 22.33
N VAL A 184 -10.93 -16.04 21.39
CA VAL A 184 -11.54 -15.70 20.10
C VAL A 184 -11.43 -16.95 19.21
N TYR A 185 -12.54 -17.68 19.08
CA TYR A 185 -12.64 -19.02 18.49
C TYR A 185 -12.59 -19.03 16.95
N LEU A 186 -11.51 -18.54 16.35
CA LEU A 186 -11.42 -18.38 14.88
C LEU A 186 -10.79 -19.59 14.17
N ASN A 187 -11.14 -19.78 12.89
CA ASN A 187 -10.62 -20.82 11.98
C ASN A 187 -9.13 -21.14 12.22
N PRO A 188 -8.72 -22.42 12.31
CA PRO A 188 -7.33 -22.82 12.55
C PRO A 188 -6.30 -22.15 11.61
N GLN A 189 -6.69 -21.81 10.37
CA GLN A 189 -5.84 -21.08 9.43
C GLN A 189 -5.44 -19.67 9.90
N PHE A 190 -6.16 -19.07 10.84
CA PHE A 190 -5.82 -17.78 11.47
C PHE A 190 -4.94 -17.96 12.72
N ARG A 191 -4.97 -19.13 13.37
CA ARG A 191 -4.14 -19.48 14.54
C ARG A 191 -2.82 -20.17 14.17
N TYR A 192 -2.50 -20.22 12.87
CA TYR A 192 -1.41 -21.04 12.33
C TYR A 192 -1.46 -22.52 12.76
N ALA A 193 -2.61 -23.02 13.24
CA ALA A 193 -2.80 -24.39 13.69
C ALA A 193 -3.34 -25.27 12.54
N GLY A 194 -2.83 -26.50 12.40
CA GLY A 194 -3.24 -27.46 11.36
C GLY A 194 -2.26 -27.58 10.18
N SER A 195 -2.22 -28.76 9.56
CA SER A 195 -1.35 -29.11 8.43
C SER A 195 -1.62 -28.23 7.21
N ASN A 196 -0.64 -28.12 6.29
CA ASN A 196 -0.81 -27.41 5.00
C ASN A 196 -1.96 -27.94 4.12
N GLU A 197 -2.48 -29.11 4.48
CA GLU A 197 -3.62 -29.83 3.90
C GLU A 197 -4.93 -29.58 4.69
N SER A 198 -5.03 -28.49 5.47
CA SER A 198 -6.25 -28.21 6.25
C SER A 198 -7.45 -28.07 5.31
N THR A 199 -8.30 -29.08 5.32
CA THR A 199 -9.37 -29.45 4.38
C THR A 199 -10.55 -28.47 4.34
N ASN A 200 -10.41 -27.26 4.90
CA ASN A 200 -11.51 -26.33 5.16
C ASN A 200 -11.38 -24.97 4.44
N ARG A 201 -10.52 -24.85 3.42
CA ARG A 201 -10.44 -23.64 2.58
C ARG A 201 -11.23 -23.84 1.28
N LEU A 202 -12.25 -23.04 1.06
CA LEU A 202 -12.97 -22.97 -0.21
C LEU A 202 -12.08 -22.28 -1.26
N ARG A 203 -12.09 -22.79 -2.49
CA ARG A 203 -11.24 -22.28 -3.56
C ARG A 203 -11.93 -22.46 -4.91
N SER A 204 -12.13 -21.38 -5.66
CA SER A 204 -12.67 -21.46 -7.01
C SER A 204 -11.68 -22.04 -8.04
N ASN A 205 -12.19 -22.41 -9.22
CA ASN A 205 -11.39 -22.47 -10.44
C ASN A 205 -10.72 -21.12 -10.75
N THR A 206 -9.66 -21.15 -11.55
CA THR A 206 -8.95 -19.94 -12.00
C THR A 206 -9.59 -19.36 -13.27
N LEU A 207 -9.93 -18.09 -13.25
CA LEU A 207 -10.50 -17.35 -14.39
C LEU A 207 -9.42 -16.57 -15.11
N ARG A 208 -9.40 -16.58 -16.45
CA ARG A 208 -8.32 -16.02 -17.28
C ARG A 208 -8.44 -14.51 -17.53
N PHE A 209 -8.74 -13.74 -16.49
CA PHE A 209 -8.73 -12.29 -16.51
C PHE A 209 -8.31 -11.77 -15.13
N ALA A 210 -7.95 -10.49 -15.05
CA ALA A 210 -7.57 -9.82 -13.81
C ALA A 210 -8.75 -8.98 -13.29
N ALA A 211 -9.42 -9.46 -12.25
CA ALA A 211 -10.44 -8.68 -11.56
C ALA A 211 -9.79 -7.71 -10.58
N HIS A 212 -10.47 -6.61 -10.31
CA HIS A 212 -10.06 -5.63 -9.31
C HIS A 212 -11.18 -5.22 -8.34
N GLY A 213 -12.40 -5.69 -8.58
CA GLY A 213 -13.52 -5.56 -7.66
C GLY A 213 -14.25 -6.88 -7.47
N MET A 214 -14.83 -7.05 -6.29
CA MET A 214 -15.63 -8.21 -5.91
C MET A 214 -16.79 -7.78 -5.01
N VAL A 215 -17.94 -8.42 -5.20
CA VAL A 215 -19.03 -8.41 -4.22
C VAL A 215 -19.70 -9.78 -4.18
N VAL A 216 -20.12 -10.21 -3.01
CA VAL A 216 -20.90 -11.42 -2.77
C VAL A 216 -22.24 -11.00 -2.16
N ALA A 217 -23.34 -11.27 -2.86
CA ALA A 217 -24.69 -10.84 -2.45
C ALA A 217 -25.77 -11.68 -3.14
N ASP A 218 -26.95 -11.73 -2.54
CA ASP A 218 -28.15 -12.31 -3.16
C ASP A 218 -28.72 -11.35 -4.22
N LEU A 219 -28.53 -11.69 -5.49
CA LEU A 219 -29.01 -10.91 -6.64
C LEU A 219 -30.33 -11.48 -7.20
N THR A 220 -30.76 -12.65 -6.72
CA THR A 220 -31.93 -13.38 -7.23
C THR A 220 -33.13 -13.34 -6.29
N GLY A 221 -32.91 -13.05 -5.01
CA GLY A 221 -33.91 -13.05 -3.94
C GLY A 221 -34.24 -14.46 -3.43
N ASP A 222 -33.42 -15.46 -3.74
CA ASP A 222 -33.60 -16.85 -3.31
C ASP A 222 -32.78 -17.18 -2.06
N LYS A 223 -32.20 -16.16 -1.40
CA LYS A 223 -31.32 -16.24 -0.25
C LYS A 223 -30.00 -16.95 -0.53
N LYS A 224 -29.64 -17.12 -1.81
CA LYS A 224 -28.34 -17.63 -2.22
C LYS A 224 -27.52 -16.50 -2.81
N ASN A 225 -26.30 -16.37 -2.33
CA ASN A 225 -25.37 -15.36 -2.81
C ASN A 225 -24.76 -15.77 -4.16
N GLN A 226 -24.66 -14.78 -5.04
CA GLN A 226 -23.83 -14.83 -6.24
C GLN A 226 -22.54 -14.06 -6.01
N VAL A 227 -21.50 -14.45 -6.74
CA VAL A 227 -20.20 -13.77 -6.76
C VAL A 227 -20.14 -12.87 -7.99
N VAL A 228 -19.90 -11.59 -7.78
CA VAL A 228 -19.68 -10.62 -8.86
C VAL A 228 -18.23 -10.22 -8.90
N LEU A 229 -17.63 -10.28 -10.08
CA LEU A 229 -16.26 -9.85 -10.35
C LEU A 229 -16.27 -8.70 -11.35
N LEU A 230 -15.48 -7.67 -11.03
CA LEU A 230 -15.30 -6.48 -11.84
C LEU A 230 -13.88 -6.46 -12.43
N ASP A 231 -13.78 -6.24 -13.74
CA ASP A 231 -12.55 -5.77 -14.38
C ASP A 231 -12.77 -4.39 -15.02
N ASP A 232 -11.76 -3.86 -15.71
CA ASP A 232 -11.77 -2.52 -16.31
C ASP A 232 -12.96 -2.26 -17.27
N GLN A 233 -13.58 -3.30 -17.82
CA GLN A 233 -14.64 -3.18 -18.83
C GLN A 233 -15.92 -3.96 -18.51
N PHE A 234 -15.83 -5.05 -17.76
CA PHE A 234 -16.90 -6.01 -17.59
C PHE A 234 -17.29 -6.22 -16.14
N VAL A 235 -18.58 -6.31 -15.93
CA VAL A 235 -19.20 -6.83 -14.70
C VAL A 235 -19.64 -8.26 -15.02
N ARG A 236 -19.18 -9.24 -14.24
CA ARG A 236 -19.50 -10.66 -14.42
C ARG A 236 -20.08 -11.25 -13.15
N VAL A 237 -21.16 -12.01 -13.29
CA VAL A 237 -21.87 -12.67 -12.19
C VAL A 237 -21.68 -14.17 -12.31
N TYR A 238 -21.42 -14.82 -11.18
CA TYR A 238 -21.16 -16.24 -11.07
C TYR A 238 -21.95 -16.86 -9.92
N ASN A 239 -22.34 -18.11 -10.06
CA ASN A 239 -22.68 -18.97 -8.93
C ASN A 239 -21.41 -19.64 -8.42
N PHE A 240 -21.26 -19.77 -7.11
CA PHE A 240 -20.19 -20.57 -6.51
C PHE A 240 -20.73 -21.96 -6.16
N ASN A 241 -20.48 -22.94 -7.02
CA ASN A 241 -20.94 -24.32 -6.83
C ASN A 241 -19.75 -25.27 -6.81
N LYS A 242 -19.67 -26.15 -5.79
CA LYS A 242 -18.64 -27.19 -5.71
C LYS A 242 -17.22 -26.66 -6.03
N ASN A 243 -16.83 -25.54 -5.41
CA ASN A 243 -15.53 -24.91 -5.62
C ASN A 243 -15.27 -24.42 -7.07
N THR A 244 -16.33 -24.07 -7.80
CA THR A 244 -16.26 -23.54 -9.16
C THR A 244 -17.13 -22.29 -9.27
N LEU A 245 -16.63 -21.28 -9.98
CA LEU A 245 -17.39 -20.10 -10.38
C LEU A 245 -18.05 -20.36 -11.73
N ASP A 246 -19.34 -20.70 -11.70
CA ASP A 246 -20.17 -20.96 -12.87
C ASP A 246 -20.75 -19.65 -13.39
N PRO A 247 -20.45 -19.21 -14.63
CA PRO A 247 -20.92 -17.93 -15.15
C PRO A 247 -22.44 -17.90 -15.31
N ILE A 248 -23.06 -16.80 -14.90
CA ILE A 248 -24.50 -16.54 -15.05
C ILE A 248 -24.73 -15.44 -16.07
N ALA A 249 -24.12 -14.27 -15.85
CA ALA A 249 -24.36 -13.07 -16.62
C ALA A 249 -23.08 -12.24 -16.77
N GLN A 250 -23.01 -11.49 -17.86
CA GLN A 250 -21.93 -10.53 -18.11
C GLN A 250 -22.47 -9.32 -18.85
N ILE A 251 -21.98 -8.14 -18.49
CA ILE A 251 -22.26 -6.91 -19.22
C ILE A 251 -20.99 -6.07 -19.35
N LYS A 252 -20.88 -5.34 -20.47
CA LYS A 252 -19.93 -4.26 -20.66
C LYS A 252 -20.70 -2.94 -20.61
N PRO A 253 -20.75 -2.24 -19.46
CA PRO A 253 -21.57 -1.04 -19.30
C PRO A 253 -21.24 0.05 -20.34
N SER A 254 -19.95 0.24 -20.62
CA SER A 254 -19.47 1.18 -21.63
C SER A 254 -18.06 0.86 -22.06
N SER A 255 -17.70 1.15 -23.31
CA SER A 255 -16.31 1.17 -23.78
C SER A 255 -15.58 2.48 -23.46
N ARG A 256 -16.32 3.54 -23.06
CA ARG A 256 -15.76 4.88 -22.79
C ARG A 256 -15.18 5.00 -21.38
N TYR A 257 -15.82 4.35 -20.42
CA TYR A 257 -15.49 4.46 -19.00
C TYR A 257 -14.72 3.22 -18.54
N GLU A 258 -13.73 3.44 -17.70
CA GLU A 258 -13.03 2.40 -16.96
C GLU A 258 -13.79 2.14 -15.65
N MET A 259 -14.12 0.88 -15.39
CA MET A 259 -14.84 0.51 -14.18
C MET A 259 -13.91 0.58 -12.97
N LEU A 260 -14.38 1.16 -11.86
CA LEU A 260 -13.58 1.41 -10.67
C LEU A 260 -14.00 0.54 -9.49
N THR A 261 -15.31 0.49 -9.18
CA THR A 261 -15.82 -0.24 -8.02
C THR A 261 -17.18 -0.87 -8.31
N VAL A 262 -17.43 -2.03 -7.70
CA VAL A 262 -18.75 -2.67 -7.65
C VAL A 262 -19.20 -2.81 -6.20
N ARG A 263 -20.48 -2.51 -5.94
CA ARG A 263 -21.17 -2.74 -4.67
C ARG A 263 -22.53 -3.38 -4.95
N ALA A 264 -23.15 -3.94 -3.93
CA ALA A 264 -24.50 -4.48 -3.99
C ALA A 264 -25.33 -3.93 -2.81
N LEU A 265 -26.58 -3.58 -3.08
CA LEU A 265 -27.56 -3.16 -2.07
C LEU A 265 -28.96 -3.36 -2.63
N ASP A 266 -29.87 -3.87 -1.81
CA ASP A 266 -31.32 -3.92 -2.11
C ASP A 266 -31.89 -2.50 -2.01
N LEU A 267 -32.07 -1.85 -3.17
CA LEU A 267 -32.40 -0.43 -3.28
C LEU A 267 -33.90 -0.16 -3.17
N ASP A 268 -34.73 -1.08 -3.68
CA ASP A 268 -36.19 -0.97 -3.65
C ASP A 268 -36.85 -1.83 -2.55
N ARG A 269 -36.05 -2.56 -1.77
CA ARG A 269 -36.46 -3.42 -0.66
C ARG A 269 -37.30 -4.61 -1.11
N ASP A 270 -37.02 -5.15 -2.30
CA ASP A 270 -37.71 -6.32 -2.84
C ASP A 270 -37.05 -7.66 -2.44
N GLY A 271 -35.96 -7.61 -1.69
CA GLY A 271 -35.18 -8.77 -1.25
C GLY A 271 -34.08 -9.20 -2.22
N LYS A 272 -33.92 -8.51 -3.37
CA LYS A 272 -32.81 -8.71 -4.30
C LYS A 272 -31.85 -7.55 -4.19
N SER A 273 -30.55 -7.81 -4.27
CA SER A 273 -29.56 -6.74 -4.29
C SER A 273 -29.32 -6.25 -5.72
N GLU A 274 -29.37 -4.94 -5.91
CA GLU A 274 -28.92 -4.28 -7.13
C GLU A 274 -27.41 -4.06 -7.10
N LEU A 275 -26.78 -4.22 -8.26
CA LEU A 275 -25.39 -3.88 -8.47
C LEU A 275 -25.23 -2.38 -8.75
N ILE A 276 -24.29 -1.76 -8.04
CA ILE A 276 -23.90 -0.36 -8.16
C ILE A 276 -22.47 -0.33 -8.68
N VAL A 277 -22.29 0.11 -9.92
CA VAL A 277 -21.01 0.05 -10.63
C VAL A 277 -20.55 1.46 -10.93
N SER A 278 -19.53 1.93 -10.22
CA SER A 278 -18.94 3.25 -10.45
C SER A 278 -17.77 3.16 -11.41
N ALA A 279 -17.70 4.12 -12.31
CA ALA A 279 -16.73 4.18 -13.39
C ALA A 279 -16.30 5.63 -13.67
N MET A 280 -15.19 5.78 -14.38
CA MET A 280 -14.64 7.07 -14.75
C MET A 280 -14.03 7.03 -16.14
N ASP A 281 -14.15 8.11 -16.92
CA ASP A 281 -13.47 8.23 -18.21
C ASP A 281 -12.11 8.91 -18.07
N LYS A 282 -11.36 8.98 -19.18
CA LYS A 282 -10.04 9.61 -19.24
C LYS A 282 -10.05 11.11 -18.92
N ASP A 283 -11.21 11.75 -18.98
CA ASP A 283 -11.42 13.16 -18.65
C ASP A 283 -11.85 13.37 -17.18
N GLN A 284 -11.75 12.32 -16.35
CA GLN A 284 -12.15 12.29 -14.95
C GLN A 284 -13.67 12.49 -14.74
N ALA A 285 -14.48 12.31 -15.78
CA ALA A 285 -15.94 12.34 -15.65
C ALA A 285 -16.41 11.04 -14.99
N SER A 286 -17.04 11.17 -13.82
CA SER A 286 -17.60 10.03 -13.10
C SER A 286 -18.99 9.68 -13.59
N ILE A 287 -19.27 8.38 -13.60
CA ILE A 287 -20.59 7.82 -13.87
C ILE A 287 -20.82 6.60 -12.97
N THR A 288 -22.06 6.37 -12.55
CA THR A 288 -22.45 5.13 -11.89
C THR A 288 -23.64 4.50 -12.60
N PHE A 289 -23.54 3.20 -12.83
CA PHE A 289 -24.57 2.35 -13.41
C PHE A 289 -25.25 1.52 -12.31
N PHE A 290 -26.54 1.24 -12.47
CA PHE A 290 -27.34 0.43 -11.56
C PHE A 290 -27.94 -0.74 -12.33
N TYR A 291 -27.68 -1.97 -11.89
CA TYR A 291 -28.13 -3.19 -12.57
C TYR A 291 -28.85 -4.13 -11.63
N SER A 292 -29.91 -4.77 -12.12
CA SER A 292 -30.52 -5.95 -11.49
C SER A 292 -30.22 -7.19 -12.32
N LEU A 293 -30.14 -8.35 -11.67
CA LEU A 293 -30.02 -9.63 -12.37
C LEU A 293 -31.44 -10.13 -12.69
N LYS A 294 -31.73 -10.33 -13.98
CA LYS A 294 -32.99 -10.94 -14.45
C LYS A 294 -32.67 -12.13 -15.33
N GLY A 295 -32.90 -13.34 -14.80
CA GLY A 295 -32.51 -14.58 -15.45
C GLY A 295 -31.00 -14.66 -15.62
N ASP A 296 -30.52 -14.74 -16.86
CA ASP A 296 -29.11 -14.84 -17.24
C ASP A 296 -28.51 -13.50 -17.68
N ARG A 297 -29.17 -12.37 -17.39
CA ARG A 297 -28.77 -11.04 -17.87
C ARG A 297 -28.79 -9.99 -16.77
N LEU A 298 -27.82 -9.09 -16.85
CA LEU A 298 -27.85 -7.82 -16.11
C LEU A 298 -28.64 -6.79 -16.92
N VAL A 299 -29.68 -6.22 -16.31
CA VAL A 299 -30.53 -5.20 -16.92
C VAL A 299 -30.46 -3.92 -16.12
N GLU A 300 -30.63 -2.77 -16.79
CA GLU A 300 -30.66 -1.47 -16.10
C GLU A 300 -31.78 -1.46 -15.05
N PHE A 301 -31.41 -1.14 -13.81
CA PHE A 301 -32.35 -1.00 -12.70
C PHE A 301 -32.80 0.45 -12.53
N ALA A 302 -31.87 1.40 -12.65
CA ALA A 302 -32.12 2.82 -12.54
C ALA A 302 -31.22 3.62 -13.50
N PRO A 303 -31.65 4.84 -13.91
CA PRO A 303 -30.84 5.69 -14.76
C PRO A 303 -29.47 5.99 -14.14
N THR A 304 -28.45 6.05 -15.00
CA THR A 304 -27.09 6.41 -14.57
C THR A 304 -27.02 7.80 -13.95
N ILE A 305 -26.08 8.00 -13.02
CA ILE A 305 -25.81 9.31 -12.42
C ILE A 305 -24.35 9.72 -12.62
N LYS A 306 -24.10 11.03 -12.78
CA LYS A 306 -22.76 11.61 -13.01
C LYS A 306 -21.99 11.84 -11.71
N MET A 307 -21.88 10.79 -10.89
CA MET A 307 -21.19 10.76 -9.60
C MET A 307 -20.61 9.36 -9.39
N LEU A 308 -19.53 9.26 -8.61
CA LEU A 308 -19.08 8.00 -8.03
C LEU A 308 -19.99 7.67 -6.85
N VAL A 309 -20.23 6.38 -6.61
CA VAL A 309 -21.12 5.88 -5.56
C VAL A 309 -20.43 4.77 -4.76
N ASN A 310 -20.70 4.74 -3.46
CA ASN A 310 -20.27 3.68 -2.57
C ASN A 310 -21.42 3.33 -1.61
N VAL A 311 -21.36 2.15 -1.01
CA VAL A 311 -22.31 1.70 0.02
C VAL A 311 -21.54 1.63 1.33
N VAL A 312 -21.98 2.39 2.34
CA VAL A 312 -21.29 2.47 3.63
C VAL A 312 -22.32 2.36 4.76
N PRO A 313 -22.11 1.45 5.74
CA PRO A 313 -22.88 1.44 6.97
C PRO A 313 -22.64 2.73 7.78
N LEU A 314 -23.70 3.44 8.14
CA LEU A 314 -23.61 4.71 8.89
C LEU A 314 -24.42 4.68 10.19
N PRO A 315 -23.94 5.35 11.26
CA PRO A 315 -24.72 5.52 12.48
C PRO A 315 -26.00 6.35 12.22
N PRO A 316 -27.03 6.22 13.09
CA PRO A 316 -27.03 5.42 14.33
C PRO A 316 -27.42 3.95 14.12
N THR A 317 -28.04 3.59 12.99
CA THR A 317 -28.59 2.24 12.78
C THR A 317 -27.60 1.28 12.14
N TYR A 318 -26.47 1.77 11.62
CA TYR A 318 -25.49 1.02 10.84
C TYR A 318 -26.09 0.25 9.67
N GLN A 319 -27.22 0.73 9.17
CA GLN A 319 -27.80 0.24 7.93
C GLN A 319 -26.91 0.71 6.75
N PRO A 320 -26.73 -0.10 5.70
CA PRO A 320 -26.01 0.33 4.52
C PRO A 320 -26.71 1.50 3.84
N VAL A 321 -25.97 2.57 3.54
CA VAL A 321 -26.48 3.77 2.87
C VAL A 321 -25.71 4.07 1.60
N LEU A 322 -26.40 4.54 0.56
CA LEU A 322 -25.77 5.04 -0.66
C LEU A 322 -25.12 6.39 -0.39
N LEU A 323 -23.83 6.47 -0.69
CA LEU A 323 -23.06 7.70 -0.67
C LEU A 323 -22.55 8.02 -2.06
N GLY A 324 -22.51 9.30 -2.40
CA GLY A 324 -22.05 9.79 -3.69
C GLY A 324 -21.07 10.93 -3.56
N GLN A 325 -20.11 10.98 -4.48
CA GLN A 325 -19.19 12.10 -4.60
C GLN A 325 -18.94 12.46 -6.06
N LYS A 326 -18.99 13.76 -6.36
CA LYS A 326 -18.70 14.29 -7.71
C LYS A 326 -17.20 14.31 -7.95
N THR A 327 -16.84 14.28 -9.22
CA THR A 327 -15.45 14.43 -9.66
C THR A 327 -15.32 15.66 -10.54
N ARG A 328 -14.10 16.17 -10.69
CA ARG A 328 -13.79 17.29 -11.57
C ARG A 328 -12.51 17.03 -12.35
N LYS A 329 -12.42 17.68 -13.51
CA LYS A 329 -11.22 17.69 -14.35
C LYS A 329 -10.22 18.73 -13.85
N GLY A 330 -8.93 18.38 -13.90
CA GLY A 330 -7.82 19.33 -13.78
C GLY A 330 -7.61 19.86 -12.36
N GLY A 331 -7.14 18.99 -11.48
CA GLY A 331 -6.93 19.26 -10.07
C GLY A 331 -7.18 18.00 -9.23
N THR A 332 -7.43 18.19 -7.93
CA THR A 332 -7.92 17.12 -7.06
C THR A 332 -9.17 16.49 -7.67
N VAL A 333 -9.13 15.18 -7.89
CA VAL A 333 -10.14 14.44 -8.66
C VAL A 333 -11.51 14.44 -7.98
N PHE A 334 -11.54 14.33 -6.65
CA PHE A 334 -12.78 14.35 -5.87
C PHE A 334 -13.16 15.79 -5.52
N VAL A 335 -14.40 16.15 -5.86
CA VAL A 335 -14.99 17.41 -5.40
C VAL A 335 -15.31 17.27 -3.91
N PRO A 336 -14.94 18.25 -3.06
CA PRO A 336 -15.28 18.22 -1.64
C PRO A 336 -16.78 18.04 -1.39
N GLY A 337 -17.11 17.26 -0.37
CA GLY A 337 -18.49 16.98 0.05
C GLY A 337 -19.01 15.64 -0.48
N VAL A 338 -19.06 14.66 0.41
CA VAL A 338 -19.78 13.41 0.17
C VAL A 338 -21.26 13.65 0.50
N LYS A 339 -22.15 13.11 -0.33
CA LYS A 339 -23.60 13.25 -0.20
C LYS A 339 -24.25 11.89 -0.02
N GLU A 340 -25.22 11.82 0.88
CA GLU A 340 -26.16 10.72 0.95
C GLU A 340 -27.08 10.74 -0.28
N LEU A 341 -27.34 9.56 -0.85
CA LEU A 341 -28.24 9.36 -1.97
C LEU A 341 -29.42 8.50 -1.53
N ALA A 342 -30.57 8.69 -2.18
CA ALA A 342 -31.78 7.91 -1.95
C ALA A 342 -32.33 7.40 -3.27
N TYR A 343 -32.86 6.17 -3.27
CA TYR A 343 -33.65 5.67 -4.39
C TYR A 343 -35.12 6.07 -4.18
N VAL A 344 -35.65 6.90 -5.07
CA VAL A 344 -37.01 7.44 -5.00
C VAL A 344 -37.60 7.46 -6.41
N ASN A 345 -38.80 6.88 -6.57
CA ASN A 345 -39.55 6.87 -7.84
C ASN A 345 -38.73 6.39 -9.05
N GLY A 346 -38.02 5.28 -8.90
CA GLY A 346 -37.24 4.70 -10.00
C GLY A 346 -35.89 5.37 -10.27
N LYS A 347 -35.45 6.32 -9.44
CA LYS A 347 -34.24 7.12 -9.66
C LYS A 347 -33.42 7.26 -8.39
N VAL A 348 -32.11 7.30 -8.55
CA VAL A 348 -31.18 7.65 -7.46
C VAL A 348 -30.99 9.17 -7.46
N VAL A 349 -31.34 9.81 -6.35
CA VAL A 349 -31.31 11.26 -6.16
C VAL A 349 -30.44 11.65 -4.97
N VAL A 350 -29.87 12.85 -5.00
CA VAL A 350 -29.10 13.40 -3.87
C VAL A 350 -30.05 13.77 -2.73
N SER A 351 -29.77 13.28 -1.54
CA SER A 351 -30.54 13.55 -0.32
C SER A 351 -29.92 14.69 0.50
N ARG A 352 -28.82 14.42 1.21
CA ARG A 352 -28.17 15.41 2.11
C ARG A 352 -26.66 15.29 2.09
N GLY A 353 -25.96 16.29 2.65
CA GLY A 353 -24.52 16.21 2.86
C GLY A 353 -24.16 15.43 4.11
N ILE A 354 -23.06 14.68 4.04
CA ILE A 354 -22.44 14.08 5.23
C ILE A 354 -21.16 14.85 5.57
N MET A 355 -20.92 15.03 6.86
CA MET A 355 -19.65 15.56 7.35
C MET A 355 -18.70 14.40 7.59
N LEU A 356 -17.45 14.58 7.21
CA LEU A 356 -16.40 13.58 7.38
C LEU A 356 -15.13 14.25 7.89
N PRO A 357 -14.23 13.50 8.56
CA PRO A 357 -12.92 14.00 8.95
C PRO A 357 -12.12 14.55 7.76
N LYS A 358 -11.13 15.40 8.06
CA LYS A 358 -10.16 15.85 7.04
C LYS A 358 -9.50 14.64 6.37
N LYS A 359 -9.23 14.74 5.06
CA LYS A 359 -8.68 13.69 4.19
C LYS A 359 -9.61 12.50 3.93
N ALA A 360 -10.80 12.44 4.53
CA ALA A 360 -11.81 11.46 4.15
C ALA A 360 -12.50 11.86 2.83
N ASN A 361 -12.88 10.86 2.05
CA ASN A 361 -13.62 10.94 0.80
C ASN A 361 -14.53 9.72 0.68
N LEU A 362 -15.22 9.54 -0.44
CA LEU A 362 -16.19 8.47 -0.65
C LEU A 362 -15.70 7.03 -0.33
N TYR A 363 -14.40 6.75 -0.51
CA TYR A 363 -13.89 5.37 -0.50
C TYR A 363 -13.02 5.01 0.70
N ASN A 364 -12.50 5.97 1.44
CA ASN A 364 -11.42 5.73 2.39
C ASN A 364 -11.81 5.84 3.86
N PHE A 365 -13.08 5.67 4.22
CA PHE A 365 -13.51 5.73 5.62
C PHE A 365 -14.52 4.64 5.98
N ALA A 366 -14.67 4.39 7.28
CA ALA A 366 -15.75 3.63 7.87
C ALA A 366 -16.02 4.10 9.30
N TRP A 367 -17.25 3.85 9.78
CA TRP A 367 -17.60 3.99 11.19
C TRP A 367 -17.39 2.67 11.91
N VAL A 368 -16.86 2.75 13.14
CA VAL A 368 -16.66 1.62 14.05
C VAL A 368 -17.49 1.90 15.29
N PRO A 369 -18.59 1.15 15.52
CA PRO A 369 -19.40 1.29 16.72
C PRO A 369 -18.59 1.00 17.98
N ASP A 370 -18.83 1.80 19.02
CA ASP A 370 -18.18 1.67 20.32
C ASP A 370 -19.09 2.27 21.39
N GLU A 371 -19.73 1.40 22.18
CA GLU A 371 -20.71 1.81 23.19
C GLU A 371 -20.06 2.51 24.40
N GLN A 372 -18.77 2.28 24.65
CA GLN A 372 -18.09 2.78 25.85
C GLN A 372 -17.57 4.21 25.63
N ASP A 373 -16.88 4.42 24.51
CA ASP A 373 -16.17 5.68 24.23
C ASP A 373 -16.80 6.46 23.06
N GLY A 374 -17.96 6.01 22.57
CA GLY A 374 -18.65 6.56 21.40
C GLY A 374 -17.99 6.17 20.08
N ASP A 375 -18.77 6.20 19.01
CA ASP A 375 -18.35 5.68 17.71
C ASP A 375 -17.06 6.33 17.20
N LYS A 376 -16.18 5.48 16.67
CA LYS A 376 -14.94 5.90 16.01
C LYS A 376 -15.15 5.98 14.51
N ILE A 377 -14.36 6.85 13.87
CA ILE A 377 -14.29 6.93 12.42
C ILE A 377 -12.86 6.61 12.03
N ILE A 378 -12.69 5.57 11.23
CA ILE A 378 -11.39 5.24 10.65
C ILE A 378 -11.29 5.85 9.25
N VAL A 379 -10.11 6.38 8.93
CA VAL A 379 -9.81 6.93 7.60
C VAL A 379 -8.48 6.39 7.13
N LEU A 380 -8.46 5.76 5.95
CA LEU A 380 -7.23 5.42 5.26
C LEU A 380 -6.64 6.69 4.64
N LEU A 381 -5.50 7.12 5.16
CA LEU A 381 -4.85 8.35 4.72
C LEU A 381 -4.32 8.20 3.28
N PRO A 382 -4.76 9.04 2.32
CA PRO A 382 -4.38 8.90 0.91
C PRO A 382 -2.87 9.01 0.65
N ASP A 383 -2.14 9.70 1.52
CA ASP A 383 -0.72 10.04 1.38
C ASP A 383 0.23 8.91 1.77
N ASN A 384 -0.16 8.01 2.68
CA ASN A 384 0.71 6.94 3.17
C ASN A 384 0.00 5.61 3.42
N GLU A 385 -1.30 5.54 3.11
CA GLU A 385 -2.19 4.39 3.33
C GLU A 385 -2.17 3.85 4.77
N LYS A 386 -1.81 4.68 5.76
CA LYS A 386 -1.98 4.36 7.17
C LYS A 386 -3.43 4.62 7.56
N ILE A 387 -3.91 3.92 8.57
CA ILE A 387 -5.25 4.13 9.11
C ILE A 387 -5.14 5.14 10.24
N ALA A 388 -5.88 6.24 10.13
CA ALA A 388 -6.07 7.20 11.20
C ALA A 388 -7.42 6.97 11.86
N VAL A 389 -7.48 7.08 13.18
CA VAL A 389 -8.71 6.97 13.97
C VAL A 389 -9.11 8.37 14.43
N PHE A 390 -10.39 8.69 14.29
CA PHE A 390 -11.01 9.92 14.72
C PHE A 390 -12.16 9.62 15.68
N ASN A 391 -12.41 10.53 16.60
CA ASN A 391 -13.63 10.50 17.42
C ASN A 391 -14.84 11.03 16.62
N SER A 392 -16.04 10.97 17.19
CA SER A 392 -17.27 11.46 16.56
C SER A 392 -17.31 12.98 16.34
N LYS A 393 -16.37 13.75 16.93
CA LYS A 393 -16.16 15.19 16.69
C LYS A 393 -15.17 15.47 15.54
N PHE A 394 -14.65 14.42 14.91
CA PHE A 394 -13.62 14.47 13.86
C PHE A 394 -12.23 14.94 14.31
N ASP A 395 -11.93 14.84 15.61
CA ASP A 395 -10.56 15.02 16.10
C ASP A 395 -9.78 13.73 15.90
N ARG A 396 -8.56 13.84 15.36
CA ARG A 396 -7.68 12.69 15.16
C ARG A 396 -7.14 12.23 16.50
N MET A 397 -7.36 10.96 16.83
CA MET A 397 -6.87 10.34 18.06
C MET A 397 -5.49 9.72 17.84
N VAL A 398 -5.35 8.88 16.81
CA VAL A 398 -4.14 8.08 16.59
C VAL A 398 -4.01 7.65 15.12
N SER A 399 -2.89 7.04 14.78
CA SER A 399 -2.64 6.44 13.47
C SER A 399 -1.85 5.14 13.62
N THR A 400 -2.13 4.18 12.76
CA THR A 400 -1.30 2.96 12.66
C THR A 400 0.12 3.31 12.22
N SER A 401 1.09 2.51 12.66
CA SER A 401 2.48 2.59 12.18
C SER A 401 2.62 2.01 10.76
N ALA A 402 1.86 0.94 10.47
CA ALA A 402 1.83 0.24 9.20
C ALA A 402 0.81 0.82 8.21
N SER A 403 1.12 0.68 6.91
CA SER A 403 0.24 0.98 5.78
C SER A 403 -0.59 -0.25 5.37
N TYR A 404 -1.81 0.00 4.87
CA TYR A 404 -2.81 -0.99 4.47
C TYR A 404 -3.31 -0.70 3.03
N SER A 405 -4.43 -1.30 2.61
CA SER A 405 -5.05 -1.19 1.26
C SER A 405 -4.33 -1.96 0.17
N GLY A 406 -3.18 -1.48 -0.33
CA GLY A 406 -2.50 -2.13 -1.45
C GLY A 406 -3.32 -2.23 -2.74
N SER A 407 -4.25 -1.30 -2.95
CA SER A 407 -5.05 -1.28 -4.19
C SER A 407 -4.18 -1.00 -5.41
N THR A 408 -4.54 -1.61 -6.55
CA THR A 408 -3.92 -1.34 -7.84
C THR A 408 -4.72 -0.38 -8.71
N ILE A 409 -5.97 -0.08 -8.31
CA ILE A 409 -6.86 0.81 -9.06
C ILE A 409 -6.60 2.25 -8.66
N SER A 410 -6.39 3.09 -9.68
CA SER A 410 -5.98 4.48 -9.49
C SER A 410 -6.72 5.40 -10.43
N VAL A 411 -7.03 6.59 -9.93
CA VAL A 411 -7.45 7.72 -10.76
C VAL A 411 -6.33 8.76 -10.76
N GLU A 412 -6.15 9.45 -11.89
CA GLU A 412 -5.27 10.63 -11.92
C GLU A 412 -5.77 11.64 -10.89
N ASN A 413 -4.87 12.18 -10.08
CA ASN A 413 -5.14 13.15 -9.03
C ASN A 413 -3.99 14.14 -9.00
N ASP A 414 -4.06 15.14 -9.87
CA ASP A 414 -3.03 16.15 -10.03
C ASP A 414 -3.36 17.34 -9.11
N ASP A 415 -2.52 17.67 -8.14
CA ASP A 415 -2.78 18.79 -7.23
C ASP A 415 -2.34 20.15 -7.81
N THR A 416 -1.94 20.19 -9.09
CA THR A 416 -1.62 21.46 -9.76
C THR A 416 -2.87 22.33 -9.91
N MET A 417 -2.68 23.64 -9.76
CA MET A 417 -3.78 24.60 -9.86
C MET A 417 -4.42 24.56 -11.26
N PRO A 418 -5.76 24.55 -11.35
CA PRO A 418 -6.45 24.58 -12.64
C PRO A 418 -5.99 25.78 -13.47
N GLY A 419 -5.55 25.55 -14.71
CA GLY A 419 -5.20 26.61 -15.67
C GLY A 419 -3.71 26.84 -15.93
N LEU A 420 -2.80 26.23 -15.16
CA LEU A 420 -1.34 26.37 -15.37
C LEU A 420 -0.73 25.39 -16.41
N GLY A 421 -1.56 24.62 -17.11
CA GLY A 421 -1.09 23.57 -18.02
C GLY A 421 -0.52 22.36 -17.28
N LYS A 422 -0.56 21.19 -17.90
CA LYS A 422 0.15 20.01 -17.38
C LYS A 422 1.62 20.20 -17.69
N ASP A 423 2.48 20.27 -16.68
CA ASP A 423 3.92 20.19 -16.92
C ASP A 423 4.22 18.79 -17.48
N LYS A 424 4.60 18.71 -18.76
CA LYS A 424 4.78 17.43 -19.49
C LYS A 424 5.90 16.57 -18.91
N LEU A 425 6.74 17.13 -18.04
CA LEU A 425 7.87 16.49 -17.39
C LEU A 425 7.51 15.82 -16.04
N LEU A 426 6.36 16.15 -15.45
CA LEU A 426 5.93 15.59 -14.16
C LEU A 426 4.95 14.43 -14.38
N ILE A 427 5.30 13.25 -13.86
CA ILE A 427 4.44 12.07 -13.96
C ILE A 427 3.21 12.30 -13.06
N PRO A 428 1.96 12.23 -13.58
CA PRO A 428 0.76 12.62 -12.83
C PRO A 428 0.67 11.93 -11.46
N ALA A 429 0.30 12.69 -10.43
CA ALA A 429 -0.02 12.12 -9.13
C ALA A 429 -1.29 11.26 -9.25
N LYS A 430 -1.36 10.18 -8.46
CA LYS A 430 -2.43 9.18 -8.52
C LYS A 430 -3.09 9.05 -7.16
N TYR A 431 -4.42 8.96 -7.15
CA TYR A 431 -5.17 8.51 -6.00
C TYR A 431 -5.54 7.04 -6.20
N TYR A 432 -5.12 6.19 -5.27
CA TYR A 432 -5.48 4.77 -5.30
C TYR A 432 -6.78 4.55 -4.55
N ILE A 433 -7.77 3.94 -5.22
CA ILE A 433 -9.08 3.67 -4.62
C ILE A 433 -8.92 2.47 -3.70
N PRO A 434 -9.06 2.63 -2.37
CA PRO A 434 -8.80 1.54 -1.46
C PRO A 434 -9.87 0.46 -1.53
N MET A 435 -9.49 -0.76 -1.12
CA MET A 435 -10.46 -1.81 -0.81
C MET A 435 -11.31 -1.34 0.38
N PRO A 436 -12.62 -1.63 0.40
CA PRO A 436 -13.49 -1.17 1.48
C PRO A 436 -13.11 -1.81 2.81
N PHE A 437 -13.17 -1.02 3.88
CA PHE A 437 -13.14 -1.57 5.24
C PHE A 437 -14.33 -2.51 5.43
N VAL A 438 -14.10 -3.65 6.07
CA VAL A 438 -15.19 -4.51 6.56
C VAL A 438 -15.19 -4.38 8.07
N VAL A 439 -16.23 -3.74 8.60
CA VAL A 439 -16.42 -3.55 10.04
C VAL A 439 -17.51 -4.49 10.50
N LYS A 440 -17.19 -5.42 11.41
CA LYS A 440 -18.13 -6.43 11.88
C LYS A 440 -17.73 -6.92 13.26
N ASP A 441 -18.71 -7.15 14.11
CA ASP A 441 -18.56 -7.91 15.36
C ASP A 441 -18.62 -9.40 14.98
N LEU A 442 -17.44 -10.02 14.90
CA LEU A 442 -17.29 -11.40 14.41
C LEU A 442 -17.55 -12.44 15.50
N ASP A 443 -17.31 -12.12 16.77
CA ASP A 443 -17.46 -13.02 17.91
C ASP A 443 -18.69 -12.70 18.78
N HIS A 444 -19.50 -11.73 18.37
CA HIS A 444 -20.74 -11.31 19.02
C HIS A 444 -20.54 -10.79 20.45
N ASN A 445 -19.40 -10.14 20.70
CA ASN A 445 -19.05 -9.61 22.02
C ASN A 445 -19.35 -8.10 22.18
N GLY A 446 -19.90 -7.45 21.15
CA GLY A 446 -20.19 -6.00 21.13
C GLY A 446 -19.00 -5.11 20.74
N LYS A 447 -17.82 -5.68 20.50
CA LYS A 447 -16.64 -4.99 19.95
C LYS A 447 -16.50 -5.33 18.47
N TYR A 448 -16.25 -4.30 17.68
CA TYR A 448 -16.20 -4.45 16.23
C TYR A 448 -14.77 -4.61 15.73
N GLU A 449 -14.53 -5.67 14.96
CA GLU A 449 -13.32 -5.84 14.19
C GLU A 449 -13.36 -5.03 12.89
N VAL A 450 -12.21 -4.50 12.51
CA VAL A 450 -11.95 -3.81 11.25
C VAL A 450 -11.01 -4.70 10.42
N LEU A 451 -11.56 -5.34 9.39
CA LEU A 451 -10.76 -6.15 8.47
C LEU A 451 -10.14 -5.28 7.39
N VAL A 452 -8.84 -5.45 7.20
CA VAL A 452 -8.01 -4.69 6.26
C VAL A 452 -7.04 -5.56 5.51
N ASN A 453 -6.83 -5.27 4.22
CA ASN A 453 -5.75 -5.87 3.46
C ASN A 453 -4.40 -5.27 3.84
N LYS A 454 -3.45 -6.12 4.20
CA LYS A 454 -2.04 -5.81 4.34
C LYS A 454 -1.28 -6.35 3.12
N PRO A 455 -0.97 -5.51 2.13
CA PRO A 455 -0.17 -5.95 1.00
C PRO A 455 1.26 -6.33 1.43
N ILE A 456 1.78 -7.41 0.85
CA ILE A 456 3.18 -7.82 1.01
C ILE A 456 3.87 -7.74 -0.35
N SER A 457 4.81 -6.79 -0.45
CA SER A 457 5.67 -6.63 -1.61
C SER A 457 6.97 -5.97 -1.18
N VAL A 458 8.09 -6.64 -1.48
CA VAL A 458 9.41 -6.06 -1.26
C VAL A 458 9.56 -4.82 -2.15
N ALA A 459 9.22 -4.91 -3.44
CA ALA A 459 9.37 -3.81 -4.38
C ALA A 459 8.44 -2.61 -4.12
N ALA A 460 7.19 -2.83 -3.68
CA ALA A 460 6.28 -1.72 -3.39
C ALA A 460 6.66 -0.92 -2.13
N GLN A 461 7.54 -1.45 -1.27
CA GLN A 461 8.11 -0.68 -0.14
C GLN A 461 9.13 0.37 -0.62
N PHE A 462 9.68 0.23 -1.82
CA PHE A 462 10.71 1.12 -2.37
C PHE A 462 10.20 2.02 -3.50
N PHE A 463 9.09 1.65 -4.13
CA PHE A 463 8.53 2.36 -5.27
C PHE A 463 7.04 2.62 -5.03
N ASP A 464 6.69 3.83 -4.59
CA ASP A 464 5.32 4.21 -4.22
C ASP A 464 4.28 3.96 -5.34
N ARG A 465 4.73 3.94 -6.60
CA ARG A 465 3.91 3.69 -7.79
C ARG A 465 3.95 2.25 -8.30
N TYR A 466 4.88 1.42 -7.80
CA TYR A 466 4.94 0.00 -8.15
C TYR A 466 3.91 -0.77 -7.33
N ARG A 467 2.68 -0.82 -7.84
CA ARG A 467 1.56 -1.46 -7.15
C ARG A 467 1.41 -2.91 -7.59
N PHE A 468 2.44 -3.68 -7.27
CA PHE A 468 2.44 -5.12 -7.49
C PHE A 468 2.68 -5.86 -6.19
N PHE A 469 1.69 -6.64 -5.80
CA PHE A 469 1.63 -7.31 -4.50
C PHE A 469 1.56 -8.82 -4.75
N PRO A 470 2.69 -9.54 -4.78
CA PRO A 470 2.70 -10.99 -5.01
C PRO A 470 2.06 -11.77 -3.86
N GLN A 471 1.94 -11.15 -2.68
CA GLN A 471 1.32 -11.73 -1.50
C GLN A 471 0.48 -10.68 -0.77
N GLY A 472 -0.47 -11.15 0.04
CA GLY A 472 -1.23 -10.31 0.96
C GLY A 472 -1.64 -11.09 2.20
N GLU A 473 -2.05 -10.35 3.24
CA GLU A 473 -2.67 -10.88 4.45
C GLU A 473 -3.92 -10.07 4.74
N ILE A 474 -4.99 -10.69 5.21
CA ILE A 474 -6.10 -9.95 5.82
C ILE A 474 -5.83 -9.85 7.31
N HIS A 475 -5.79 -8.63 7.82
CA HIS A 475 -5.59 -8.32 9.23
C HIS A 475 -6.94 -7.93 9.84
N SER A 476 -7.21 -8.42 11.04
CA SER A 476 -8.32 -7.98 11.87
C SER A 476 -7.80 -7.07 12.96
N LEU A 477 -8.22 -5.81 12.92
CA LEU A 477 -7.85 -4.78 13.89
C LEU A 477 -9.03 -4.48 14.80
N GLN A 478 -8.80 -4.20 16.07
CA GLN A 478 -9.83 -3.78 17.02
C GLN A 478 -9.35 -2.56 17.81
N TRP A 479 -10.28 -1.65 18.13
CA TRP A 479 -9.99 -0.51 19.00
C TRP A 479 -9.82 -0.97 20.45
N ASP A 480 -8.70 -0.62 21.09
CA ASP A 480 -8.38 -1.01 22.47
C ASP A 480 -8.43 0.14 23.49
N GLY A 481 -8.91 1.32 23.07
CA GLY A 481 -8.92 2.55 23.87
C GLY A 481 -7.76 3.50 23.59
N VAL A 482 -6.65 3.00 23.01
CA VAL A 482 -5.46 3.81 22.68
C VAL A 482 -5.17 3.77 21.18
N GLY A 483 -5.39 2.62 20.53
CA GLY A 483 -5.02 2.35 19.16
C GLY A 483 -5.85 1.25 18.51
N LEU A 484 -5.56 1.02 17.23
CA LEU A 484 -6.01 -0.17 16.53
C LEU A 484 -4.98 -1.29 16.75
N GLY A 485 -5.31 -2.24 17.61
CA GLY A 485 -4.51 -3.43 17.89
C GLY A 485 -4.84 -4.58 16.94
N LEU A 486 -3.83 -5.34 16.51
CA LEU A 486 -4.03 -6.55 15.70
C LEU A 486 -4.57 -7.68 16.58
N GLN A 487 -5.76 -8.19 16.26
CA GLN A 487 -6.36 -9.34 16.95
C GLN A 487 -5.91 -10.67 16.33
N TRP A 488 -5.99 -10.75 15.01
CA TRP A 488 -5.57 -11.92 14.24
C TRP A 488 -5.26 -11.53 12.80
N LYS A 489 -4.60 -12.41 12.07
CA LYS A 489 -4.36 -12.27 10.64
C LYS A 489 -4.43 -13.61 9.93
N THR A 490 -4.66 -13.57 8.63
CA THR A 490 -4.56 -14.77 7.78
C THR A 490 -3.11 -15.20 7.62
N ARG A 491 -2.90 -16.49 7.33
CA ARG A 491 -1.68 -16.93 6.64
C ARG A 491 -1.47 -16.11 5.36
N ARG A 492 -0.22 -16.00 4.91
CA ARG A 492 0.12 -15.30 3.65
C ARG A 492 -0.64 -15.92 2.49
N ILE A 493 -1.42 -15.09 1.81
CA ILE A 493 -2.16 -15.46 0.61
C ILE A 493 -1.23 -15.29 -0.59
N LYS A 494 -1.07 -16.36 -1.38
CA LYS A 494 -0.25 -16.33 -2.60
C LYS A 494 -1.05 -15.70 -3.73
N GLY A 495 -0.76 -14.43 -4.02
CA GLY A 495 -1.48 -13.60 -4.99
C GLY A 495 -1.76 -12.22 -4.44
N GLY A 496 -2.03 -11.28 -5.35
CA GLY A 496 -2.45 -9.93 -4.97
C GLY A 496 -3.93 -9.96 -4.61
N VAL A 497 -4.25 -9.59 -3.36
CA VAL A 497 -5.64 -9.38 -2.94
C VAL A 497 -6.22 -8.25 -3.80
N MET A 498 -7.42 -8.46 -4.34
CA MET A 498 -8.15 -7.46 -5.10
C MET A 498 -9.43 -6.98 -4.39
N GLY A 499 -9.95 -7.77 -3.47
CA GLY A 499 -11.12 -7.44 -2.68
C GLY A 499 -11.36 -8.52 -1.64
N TYR A 500 -12.09 -8.16 -0.58
CA TYR A 500 -12.49 -9.08 0.47
C TYR A 500 -13.84 -8.66 1.06
N GLN A 501 -14.57 -9.62 1.59
CA GLN A 501 -15.89 -9.42 2.20
C GLN A 501 -16.14 -10.55 3.21
N VAL A 502 -17.00 -10.29 4.20
CA VAL A 502 -17.58 -11.37 5.02
C VAL A 502 -18.96 -11.72 4.47
N ALA A 503 -19.09 -12.92 3.88
CA ALA A 503 -20.29 -13.38 3.19
C ALA A 503 -20.35 -14.92 3.21
N ASP A 504 -21.54 -15.51 3.12
CA ASP A 504 -21.71 -16.96 2.91
C ASP A 504 -21.45 -17.27 1.42
N LEU A 505 -20.27 -17.83 1.11
CA LEU A 505 -19.81 -18.00 -0.27
C LEU A 505 -20.44 -19.22 -0.95
N ASN A 506 -20.57 -20.32 -0.22
CA ASN A 506 -21.04 -21.61 -0.72
C ASN A 506 -22.52 -21.87 -0.40
N ASN A 507 -23.21 -20.91 0.24
CA ASN A 507 -24.62 -20.97 0.60
C ASN A 507 -24.94 -22.11 1.58
N ASP A 508 -24.03 -22.35 2.54
CA ASP A 508 -24.19 -23.36 3.58
C ASP A 508 -24.70 -22.81 4.92
N GLY A 509 -24.95 -21.49 5.00
CA GLY A 509 -25.39 -20.79 6.20
C GLY A 509 -24.26 -20.32 7.12
N ILE A 510 -23.00 -20.66 6.82
CA ILE A 510 -21.82 -20.24 7.58
C ILE A 510 -21.19 -19.04 6.85
N MET A 511 -20.86 -17.99 7.62
CA MET A 511 -20.17 -16.84 7.04
C MET A 511 -18.71 -17.19 6.76
N ASP A 512 -18.23 -16.84 5.57
CA ASP A 512 -16.83 -16.93 5.20
C ASP A 512 -16.18 -15.54 5.16
N LEU A 513 -14.89 -15.48 5.47
CA LEU A 513 -14.03 -14.44 4.92
C LEU A 513 -13.76 -14.80 3.45
N VAL A 514 -14.39 -14.09 2.53
CA VAL A 514 -14.21 -14.26 1.09
C VAL A 514 -13.11 -13.31 0.61
N VAL A 515 -12.13 -13.84 -0.13
CA VAL A 515 -10.99 -13.06 -0.64
C VAL A 515 -10.82 -13.33 -2.14
N GLY A 516 -10.93 -12.27 -2.94
CA GLY A 516 -10.59 -12.29 -4.35
C GLY A 516 -9.10 -12.05 -4.53
N ILE A 517 -8.44 -12.88 -5.33
CA ILE A 517 -7.00 -12.76 -5.61
C ILE A 517 -6.69 -12.83 -7.10
N ASN A 518 -5.63 -12.11 -7.48
CA ASN A 518 -4.98 -12.25 -8.77
C ASN A 518 -3.71 -13.10 -8.62
N THR A 519 -3.61 -14.17 -9.40
CA THR A 519 -2.42 -15.03 -9.44
C THR A 519 -1.24 -14.27 -10.03
N HIS A 520 -0.05 -14.62 -9.57
CA HIS A 520 1.20 -14.20 -10.17
C HIS A 520 1.48 -15.06 -11.42
N PRO A 521 1.43 -14.52 -12.65
CA PRO A 521 1.99 -15.22 -13.80
C PRO A 521 3.49 -15.36 -13.53
N GLY A 522 4.05 -16.57 -13.65
CA GLY A 522 5.42 -16.87 -13.23
C GLY A 522 6.51 -16.00 -13.88
N ALA A 523 7.78 -16.33 -13.61
CA ALA A 523 8.97 -15.52 -13.91
C ALA A 523 9.14 -14.97 -15.35
N THR A 524 8.37 -15.46 -16.32
CA THR A 524 8.41 -15.02 -17.71
C THR A 524 7.42 -13.90 -18.05
N GLY A 525 6.40 -13.63 -17.20
CA GLY A 525 5.44 -12.54 -17.38
C GLY A 525 4.52 -12.63 -18.62
N PHE A 526 4.65 -13.70 -19.42
CA PHE A 526 3.87 -13.88 -20.66
C PHE A 526 2.44 -14.40 -20.43
N GLU A 527 2.13 -14.91 -19.24
CA GLU A 527 0.76 -15.31 -18.90
C GLU A 527 -0.05 -14.13 -18.36
N SER A 528 -1.32 -14.04 -18.75
CA SER A 528 -2.25 -13.09 -18.14
C SER A 528 -2.46 -13.43 -16.66
N ARG A 529 -2.61 -12.39 -15.81
CA ARG A 529 -3.05 -12.58 -14.42
C ARG A 529 -4.41 -13.28 -14.44
N LYS A 530 -4.57 -14.29 -13.58
CA LYS A 530 -5.80 -15.05 -13.44
C LYS A 530 -6.46 -14.69 -12.12
N THR A 531 -7.78 -14.60 -12.10
CA THR A 531 -8.56 -14.34 -10.90
C THR A 531 -8.96 -15.66 -10.26
N MET A 532 -8.99 -15.67 -8.92
CA MET A 532 -9.52 -16.77 -8.13
C MET A 532 -10.17 -16.22 -6.86
N VAL A 533 -11.21 -16.88 -6.37
CA VAL A 533 -11.90 -16.55 -5.13
C VAL A 533 -11.60 -17.63 -4.09
N LEU A 534 -11.23 -17.20 -2.90
CA LEU A 534 -10.97 -18.04 -1.73
C LEU A 534 -12.04 -17.76 -0.68
N GLY A 535 -12.48 -18.80 0.03
CA GLY A 535 -13.34 -18.69 1.21
C GLY A 535 -12.67 -19.31 2.43
N TYR A 536 -12.69 -18.60 3.54
CA TYR A 536 -12.22 -19.05 4.84
C TYR A 536 -13.42 -19.06 5.80
N PRO A 537 -14.00 -20.24 6.09
CA PRO A 537 -15.14 -20.35 7.00
C PRO A 537 -14.83 -19.73 8.36
N LEU A 538 -15.73 -18.90 8.88
CA LEU A 538 -15.61 -18.22 10.18
C LEU A 538 -16.36 -18.96 11.30
N ASP A 539 -16.69 -20.24 11.08
CA ASP A 539 -17.37 -21.12 12.04
C ASP A 539 -16.62 -21.16 13.39
N LEU A 540 -17.23 -20.56 14.42
CA LEU A 540 -16.69 -20.50 15.77
C LEU A 540 -17.00 -21.77 16.59
N GLU A 541 -17.97 -22.59 16.17
CA GLU A 541 -18.43 -23.77 16.93
C GLU A 541 -17.55 -25.01 16.69
N ARG A 542 -16.81 -25.06 15.57
CA ARG A 542 -16.04 -26.25 15.15
C ARG A 542 -14.57 -26.27 15.53
N THR A 543 -14.10 -25.34 16.35
CA THR A 543 -12.68 -25.28 16.70
C THR A 543 -12.44 -25.84 18.10
N ASN A 544 -11.83 -27.04 18.21
CA ASN A 544 -11.45 -27.61 19.51
C ASN A 544 -10.49 -26.63 20.22
N PRO A 545 -10.84 -26.10 21.42
CA PRO A 545 -10.02 -25.13 22.16
C PRO A 545 -8.61 -25.65 22.48
N ASN A 546 -8.42 -26.97 22.48
CA ASN A 546 -7.15 -27.62 22.72
C ASN A 546 -6.32 -27.87 21.46
N THR A 547 -6.70 -27.34 20.29
CA THR A 547 -5.89 -27.49 19.07
C THR A 547 -4.63 -26.66 19.23
N PRO A 548 -3.44 -27.28 19.39
CA PRO A 548 -2.22 -26.52 19.62
C PRO A 548 -1.87 -25.69 18.37
N ALA A 549 -1.38 -24.47 18.59
CA ALA A 549 -0.69 -23.72 17.54
C ALA A 549 0.44 -24.59 16.97
N ALA A 550 0.63 -24.58 15.65
CA ALA A 550 1.76 -25.31 15.07
C ALA A 550 3.06 -24.74 15.66
N LYS A 551 3.93 -25.62 16.18
CA LYS A 551 5.19 -25.24 16.83
C LYS A 551 6.27 -24.71 15.88
N GLU A 552 5.98 -24.64 14.59
CA GLU A 552 6.86 -23.99 13.62
C GLU A 552 6.51 -22.51 13.59
N PHE A 553 7.52 -21.65 13.77
CA PHE A 553 7.42 -20.19 13.92
C PHE A 553 7.16 -19.68 15.34
N SER A 554 7.92 -20.24 16.29
CA SER A 554 8.61 -19.41 17.29
C SER A 554 9.39 -18.31 16.57
N GLU A 555 9.33 -17.11 17.16
CA GLU A 555 10.15 -15.93 16.88
C GLU A 555 11.42 -16.20 16.07
N ASP A 556 11.52 -15.62 14.88
CA ASP A 556 12.78 -15.15 14.32
C ASP A 556 12.48 -14.03 13.29
N GLN A 557 12.75 -12.81 13.75
CA GLN A 557 13.09 -11.55 13.04
C GLN A 557 12.02 -10.79 12.25
#